data_AF-A0A7Y5E0D3-F1
#
_entry.id   AF-A0A7Y5E0D3-F1
#
_cell.length_a   1.000
_cell.length_b   1.000
_cell.length_c   1.000
_cell.angle_alpha   90.00
_cell.angle_beta   90.00
_cell.angle_gamma   90.00
#
_symmetry.space_group_name_H-M   'P 1'
#
loop_
_entity.id
_entity.type
_entity.pdbx_description
1 polymer ?
#
loop_
_entity_poly.entity_id
_entity_poly.type
_entity_poly.pdbx_seq_one_letter_code
_entity_poly.pdbx_strand_id
1 'polypeptide(L)'
;MGLAGLVACSSDGTSSSSSGGSSSSSGSGGSDAGTGDSGSDGGGGVVVNGCKTFVDESAPTAARKIVWDFSVSSAANRCMIVKKGQQVAFEGDFAVHPLGPLGGNGPNPFSSVPDTGKVTFPNTGTFGFACKVHPAMLGAIQVIE
;
A
#
# COMPACT_ATOMS: atom_id res chain seq x y z
N MET A 1 47.63 -30.72 11.24
CA MET A 1 46.63 -29.66 11.53
C MET A 1 45.28 -30.20 11.09
N GLY A 2 44.20 -30.33 11.84
CA GLY A 2 43.80 -29.88 13.17
C GLY A 2 42.26 -29.77 13.14
N LEU A 3 41.60 -30.86 13.56
CA LEU A 3 40.25 -31.03 14.12
C LEU A 3 38.99 -30.32 13.56
N ALA A 4 37.92 -31.11 13.55
CA ALA A 4 36.53 -30.83 13.18
C ALA A 4 35.66 -30.28 14.34
N GLY A 5 34.46 -29.80 13.99
CA GLY A 5 33.26 -29.68 14.85
C GLY A 5 33.11 -28.34 15.59
N LEU A 6 31.93 -27.84 15.96
CA LEU A 6 30.54 -28.32 15.91
C LEU A 6 29.59 -27.13 16.19
N VAL A 7 28.32 -27.37 15.87
CA VAL A 7 27.09 -26.59 16.12
C VAL A 7 26.88 -26.19 17.60
N ALA A 8 26.32 -24.99 17.84
CA ALA A 8 25.54 -24.67 19.04
C ALA A 8 24.65 -23.41 18.88
N CYS A 9 23.32 -23.56 18.88
CA CYS A 9 22.46 -22.83 19.83
C CYS A 9 21.23 -23.71 20.15
N SER A 10 21.21 -24.22 21.38
CA SER A 10 20.08 -24.97 21.95
C SER A 10 19.03 -24.00 22.47
N SER A 11 17.77 -24.41 22.31
CA SER A 11 16.58 -23.77 22.88
C SER A 11 16.17 -24.55 24.12
N ASP A 12 16.08 -23.89 25.28
CA ASP A 12 15.38 -24.37 26.49
C ASP A 12 14.95 -23.08 27.25
N GLY A 13 13.71 -22.78 27.61
CA GLY A 13 12.54 -23.63 27.80
C GLY A 13 12.23 -23.80 29.28
N THR A 14 11.78 -22.74 29.99
CA THR A 14 11.08 -22.90 31.28
C THR A 14 9.90 -21.93 31.42
N SER A 15 8.73 -22.48 31.16
CA SER A 15 7.42 -21.99 31.59
C SER A 15 7.24 -22.20 33.09
N SER A 16 6.52 -21.31 33.78
CA SER A 16 5.15 -21.60 34.29
C SER A 16 4.77 -20.76 35.53
N SER A 17 3.63 -20.06 35.38
CA SER A 17 2.47 -19.94 36.29
C SER A 17 2.66 -19.37 37.70
N SER A 18 1.90 -18.34 38.09
CA SER A 18 0.58 -18.46 38.79
C SER A 18 0.22 -17.05 39.32
N SER A 19 -1.00 -16.54 39.52
CA SER A 19 -2.39 -17.02 39.39
C SER A 19 -3.34 -15.87 39.73
N GLY A 20 -4.55 -15.88 39.13
CA GLY A 20 -5.82 -15.44 39.74
C GLY A 20 -6.10 -13.93 39.73
N GLY A 21 -7.30 -13.45 39.38
CA GLY A 21 -8.60 -14.04 39.06
C GLY A 21 -9.57 -12.86 38.85
N SER A 22 -10.43 -12.91 37.82
CA SER A 22 -11.89 -13.15 37.94
C SER A 22 -12.66 -11.93 38.46
N SER A 23 -13.79 -11.46 37.94
CA SER A 23 -14.74 -11.95 36.92
C SER A 23 -15.94 -10.97 36.89
N SER A 24 -16.88 -11.22 35.96
CA SER A 24 -18.31 -10.85 35.95
C SER A 24 -18.67 -9.55 35.20
N SER A 25 -19.69 -9.46 34.33
CA SER A 25 -20.74 -10.39 33.83
C SER A 25 -21.36 -9.71 32.57
N SER A 26 -21.62 -10.41 31.46
CA SER A 26 -22.86 -11.15 31.11
C SER A 26 -24.08 -10.29 30.74
N GLY A 27 -24.59 -10.49 29.52
CA GLY A 27 -25.90 -10.05 29.02
C GLY A 27 -25.86 -9.87 27.48
N SER A 28 -26.01 -10.90 26.65
CA SER A 28 -27.24 -11.61 26.24
C SER A 28 -28.10 -10.84 25.23
N GLY A 29 -28.24 -11.43 24.03
CA GLY A 29 -29.49 -11.42 23.26
C GLY A 29 -29.50 -10.62 21.96
N GLY A 30 -29.51 -11.32 20.83
CA GLY A 30 -29.86 -10.75 19.52
C GLY A 30 -29.55 -11.68 18.37
N SER A 31 -30.45 -12.62 18.10
CA SER A 31 -30.41 -13.49 16.92
C SER A 31 -31.03 -12.81 15.70
N ASP A 32 -30.46 -13.12 14.53
CA ASP A 32 -31.06 -13.24 13.20
C ASP A 32 -31.78 -12.04 12.57
N ALA A 33 -31.12 -11.43 11.58
CA ALA A 33 -31.74 -11.11 10.29
C ALA A 33 -30.64 -10.90 9.25
N GLY A 34 -30.66 -11.73 8.20
CA GLY A 34 -29.65 -11.74 7.18
C GLY A 34 -29.52 -10.42 6.42
N THR A 35 -28.31 -10.15 5.98
CA THR A 35 -28.07 -9.71 4.61
C THR A 35 -26.76 -10.36 4.23
N GLY A 36 -26.83 -11.44 3.44
CA GLY A 36 -25.69 -11.81 2.62
C GLY A 36 -25.46 -10.64 1.68
N ASP A 37 -24.45 -9.82 1.96
CA ASP A 37 -24.03 -8.81 1.01
C ASP A 37 -22.61 -9.13 0.57
N SER A 38 -22.60 -9.90 -0.52
CA SER A 38 -21.71 -9.67 -1.65
C SER A 38 -20.23 -9.57 -1.31
N GLY A 39 -19.59 -10.75 -1.20
CA GLY A 39 -18.25 -10.89 -1.74
C GLY A 39 -18.25 -10.31 -3.15
N SER A 40 -17.70 -9.11 -3.30
CA SER A 40 -17.46 -8.52 -4.61
C SER A 40 -16.17 -9.11 -5.16
N ASP A 41 -16.22 -10.40 -5.47
CA ASP A 41 -15.27 -11.06 -6.33
C ASP A 41 -15.50 -10.53 -7.76
N GLY A 42 -14.88 -9.40 -8.08
CA GLY A 42 -15.02 -8.82 -9.42
C GLY A 42 -14.54 -7.39 -9.56
N GLY A 43 -13.23 -7.17 -9.47
CA GLY A 43 -12.45 -6.39 -10.45
C GLY A 43 -12.94 -5.00 -10.92
N GLY A 44 -13.87 -4.35 -10.23
CA GLY A 44 -14.28 -2.97 -10.50
C GLY A 44 -13.31 -2.04 -9.77
N GLY A 45 -12.12 -1.83 -10.33
CA GLY A 45 -11.10 -0.97 -9.73
C GLY A 45 -11.72 0.37 -9.31
N VAL A 46 -11.55 0.77 -8.05
CA VAL A 46 -12.02 2.05 -7.54
C VAL A 46 -11.47 3.14 -8.45
N VAL A 47 -12.36 3.90 -9.12
CA VAL A 47 -11.95 5.02 -9.97
C VAL A 47 -11.44 6.12 -9.06
N VAL A 48 -10.12 6.23 -8.98
CA VAL A 48 -9.42 7.26 -8.20
C VAL A 48 -8.80 8.24 -9.18
N ASN A 49 -9.04 9.53 -9.01
CA ASN A 49 -8.36 10.60 -9.77
C ASN A 49 -8.49 10.45 -11.30
N GLY A 50 -9.67 9.99 -11.74
CA GLY A 50 -9.97 9.76 -13.16
C GLY A 50 -9.27 8.55 -13.78
N CYS A 51 -8.53 7.76 -12.99
CA CYS A 51 -7.93 6.51 -13.44
C CYS A 51 -8.99 5.42 -13.59
N LYS A 52 -9.35 5.14 -14.85
CA LYS A 52 -10.26 4.05 -15.25
C LYS A 52 -9.52 2.87 -15.85
N THR A 53 -8.38 3.15 -16.47
CA THR A 53 -7.47 2.17 -17.10
C THR A 53 -6.08 2.41 -16.54
N PHE A 54 -5.34 1.33 -16.29
CA PHE A 54 -4.01 1.38 -15.72
C PHE A 54 -3.00 0.73 -16.65
N VAL A 55 -1.81 1.33 -16.76
CA VAL A 55 -0.66 0.73 -17.43
C VAL A 55 -0.05 -0.29 -16.48
N ASP A 56 0.02 -1.56 -16.90
CA ASP A 56 0.59 -2.62 -16.09
C ASP A 56 2.12 -2.57 -16.12
N GLU A 57 2.71 -2.12 -15.03
CA GLU A 57 4.14 -2.15 -14.81
C GLU A 57 4.52 -3.24 -13.79
N SER A 58 3.65 -4.18 -13.41
CA SER A 58 3.90 -5.11 -12.28
C SER A 58 5.09 -6.07 -12.47
N ALA A 59 5.59 -6.26 -13.69
CA ALA A 59 6.73 -7.14 -13.99
C ALA A 59 8.03 -6.70 -13.29
N PRO A 60 8.89 -7.60 -12.78
CA PRO A 60 10.08 -7.24 -12.01
C PRO A 60 11.05 -6.27 -12.71
N THR A 61 11.11 -6.31 -14.04
CA THR A 61 12.00 -5.48 -14.87
C THR A 61 11.33 -4.23 -15.44
N ALA A 62 10.05 -3.99 -15.12
CA ALA A 62 9.29 -2.88 -15.69
C ALA A 62 9.76 -1.52 -15.13
N ALA A 63 9.58 -0.46 -15.92
CA ALA A 63 10.08 0.87 -15.58
C ALA A 63 9.02 1.66 -14.82
N ARG A 64 9.11 1.63 -13.49
CA ARG A 64 8.16 2.31 -12.57
C ARG A 64 8.51 3.78 -12.39
N LYS A 65 8.36 4.55 -13.45
CA LYS A 65 8.72 5.97 -13.48
C LYS A 65 7.56 6.82 -13.94
N ILE A 66 7.34 7.93 -13.24
CA ILE A 66 6.39 8.99 -13.60
C ILE A 66 7.17 10.29 -13.68
N VAL A 67 7.14 10.94 -14.83
CA VAL A 67 7.64 12.32 -14.96
C VAL A 67 6.66 13.24 -14.24
N TRP A 68 7.16 13.97 -13.25
CA TRP A 68 6.37 14.77 -12.34
C TRP A 68 6.43 16.25 -12.71
N ASP A 69 5.72 16.58 -13.78
CA ASP A 69 5.48 17.93 -14.27
C ASP A 69 4.01 18.08 -14.73
N PHE A 70 3.66 19.19 -15.36
CA PHE A 70 2.29 19.41 -15.83
C PHE A 70 1.78 18.39 -16.85
N SER A 71 2.68 17.70 -17.58
CA SER A 71 2.31 16.67 -18.55
C SER A 71 1.71 15.43 -17.90
N VAL A 72 1.95 15.22 -16.59
CA VAL A 72 1.42 14.09 -15.82
C VAL A 72 -0.09 13.96 -15.94
N SER A 73 -0.82 15.08 -16.11
CA SER A 73 -2.28 15.10 -16.28
C SER A 73 -2.77 14.31 -17.51
N SER A 74 -1.92 14.17 -18.52
CA SER A 74 -2.20 13.49 -19.79
C SER A 74 -1.43 12.17 -19.96
N ALA A 75 -0.45 11.90 -19.11
CA ALA A 75 0.42 10.74 -19.23
C ALA A 75 -0.33 9.45 -18.88
N ALA A 76 -0.25 8.41 -19.72
CA ALA A 76 -0.94 7.14 -19.50
C ALA A 76 -0.47 6.45 -18.21
N ASN A 77 0.83 6.51 -17.91
CA ASN A 77 1.44 5.95 -16.72
C ASN A 77 1.11 6.69 -15.42
N ARG A 78 0.34 7.79 -15.44
CA ARG A 78 -0.23 8.40 -14.21
C ARG A 78 -1.21 7.47 -13.50
N CYS A 79 -1.73 6.48 -14.23
CA CYS A 79 -2.55 5.39 -13.75
C CYS A 79 -1.74 4.11 -13.96
N MET A 80 -1.07 3.60 -12.93
CA MET A 80 -0.12 2.48 -13.04
C MET A 80 -0.49 1.31 -12.13
N ILE A 81 -0.33 0.07 -12.60
CA ILE A 81 -0.38 -1.15 -11.78
C ILE A 81 1.05 -1.52 -11.36
N VAL A 82 1.22 -1.80 -10.07
CA VAL A 82 2.45 -2.34 -9.49
C VAL A 82 2.10 -3.48 -8.52
N LYS A 83 3.09 -4.28 -8.13
CA LYS A 83 2.97 -5.26 -7.04
C LYS A 83 3.32 -4.65 -5.70
N LYS A 84 2.78 -5.26 -4.65
CA LYS A 84 3.16 -5.00 -3.27
C LYS A 84 4.68 -5.07 -3.09
N GLY A 85 5.21 -4.14 -2.33
CA GLY A 85 6.64 -3.97 -2.06
C GLY A 85 7.42 -3.27 -3.17
N GLN A 86 6.84 -3.05 -4.36
CA GLN A 86 7.51 -2.31 -5.42
C GLN A 86 7.49 -0.81 -5.16
N GLN A 87 8.39 -0.11 -5.84
CA GLN A 87 8.62 1.32 -5.70
C GLN A 87 8.36 2.04 -7.03
N VAL A 88 7.71 3.19 -6.99
CA VAL A 88 7.55 4.10 -8.14
C VAL A 88 8.41 5.34 -7.90
N ALA A 89 9.18 5.70 -8.92
CA ALA A 89 9.98 6.92 -8.93
C ALA A 89 9.21 8.05 -9.63
N PHE A 90 8.96 9.13 -8.90
CA PHE A 90 8.47 10.39 -9.41
C PHE A 90 9.69 11.29 -9.68
N GLU A 91 9.83 11.77 -10.91
CA GLU A 91 10.97 12.61 -11.28
C GLU A 91 10.49 14.02 -11.62
N GLY A 92 10.78 14.97 -10.73
CA GLY A 92 10.41 16.37 -10.91
C GLY A 92 10.90 17.21 -9.73
N ASP A 93 10.44 18.45 -9.68
CA ASP A 93 10.76 19.38 -8.60
C ASP A 93 9.64 19.36 -7.54
N PHE A 94 9.89 18.73 -6.40
CA PHE A 94 8.93 18.64 -5.29
C PHE A 94 8.82 19.93 -4.45
N ALA A 95 9.75 20.87 -4.60
CA ALA A 95 9.65 22.18 -3.96
C ALA A 95 8.60 23.04 -4.68
N VAL A 96 8.55 22.94 -6.02
CA VAL A 96 7.56 23.66 -6.85
C VAL A 96 6.25 22.86 -6.99
N HIS A 97 6.36 21.54 -7.10
CA HIS A 97 5.23 20.62 -7.26
C HIS A 97 5.19 19.61 -6.11
N PRO A 98 4.81 20.03 -4.89
CA PRO A 98 4.76 19.14 -3.73
C PRO A 98 3.79 17.97 -3.97
N LEU A 99 4.31 16.74 -3.98
CA LEU A 99 3.53 15.50 -4.12
C LEU A 99 2.83 15.17 -2.79
N GLY A 100 1.60 14.67 -2.86
CA GLY A 100 0.82 14.29 -1.69
C GLY A 100 -0.32 13.31 -2.00
N PRO A 101 -0.98 12.79 -0.95
CA PRO A 101 -2.05 11.82 -1.11
C PRO A 101 -3.32 12.51 -1.61
N LEU A 102 -4.09 11.82 -2.46
CA LEU A 102 -5.41 12.28 -2.88
C LEU A 102 -6.33 11.07 -3.11
N GLY A 103 -7.06 10.66 -2.06
CA GLY A 103 -8.06 9.59 -2.14
C GLY A 103 -7.48 8.17 -2.26
N GLY A 104 -8.38 7.21 -2.51
CA GLY A 104 -8.05 5.78 -2.55
C GLY A 104 -8.01 5.12 -1.18
N ASN A 105 -7.36 3.96 -1.11
CA ASN A 105 -7.18 3.18 0.12
C ASN A 105 -6.20 3.85 1.09
N GLY A 106 -6.36 3.56 2.39
CA GLY A 106 -5.49 4.03 3.46
C GLY A 106 -4.78 2.87 4.19
N PRO A 107 -3.63 3.11 4.86
CA PRO A 107 -2.87 4.36 4.87
C PRO A 107 -2.23 4.64 3.49
N ASN A 108 -2.34 5.89 3.03
CA ASN A 108 -1.88 6.25 1.69
C ASN A 108 -0.36 6.50 1.70
N PRO A 109 0.45 5.77 0.90
CA PRO A 109 1.91 5.91 0.86
C PRO A 109 2.41 7.32 0.52
N PHE A 110 1.59 8.14 -0.14
CA PHE A 110 1.93 9.52 -0.47
C PHE A 110 1.83 10.50 0.72
N SER A 111 1.40 10.04 1.89
CA SER A 111 1.34 10.86 3.11
C SER A 111 2.73 11.27 3.62
N SER A 112 3.75 10.46 3.29
CA SER A 112 5.13 10.65 3.73
C SER A 112 6.11 10.42 2.57
N VAL A 113 5.94 11.16 1.47
CA VAL A 113 6.84 11.06 0.30
C VAL A 113 8.23 11.61 0.68
N PRO A 114 9.31 10.83 0.49
CA PRO A 114 10.66 11.35 0.67
C PRO A 114 11.05 12.30 -0.48
N ASP A 115 11.94 13.26 -0.24
CA ASP A 115 12.45 14.23 -1.25
C ASP A 115 13.03 13.57 -2.50
N THR A 116 13.39 12.29 -2.40
CA THR A 116 13.86 11.46 -3.53
C THR A 116 12.78 11.14 -4.57
N GLY A 117 11.50 11.43 -4.29
CA GLY A 117 10.38 11.10 -5.18
C GLY A 117 10.07 9.60 -5.27
N LYS A 118 10.71 8.78 -4.45
CA LYS A 118 10.56 7.32 -4.46
C LYS A 118 9.52 6.88 -3.45
N VAL A 119 8.41 6.31 -3.93
CA VAL A 119 7.31 5.85 -3.09
C VAL A 119 7.21 4.33 -3.15
N THR A 120 7.34 3.68 -1.99
CA THR A 120 7.18 2.22 -1.86
C THR A 120 5.74 1.89 -1.43
N PHE A 121 5.17 0.83 -1.99
CA PHE A 121 3.79 0.44 -1.77
C PHE A 121 3.70 -0.86 -0.94
N PRO A 122 3.62 -0.78 0.40
CA PRO A 122 3.67 -1.97 1.26
C PRO A 122 2.35 -2.75 1.32
N ASN A 123 1.24 -2.14 0.90
CA ASN A 123 -0.10 -2.70 0.99
C ASN A 123 -0.76 -2.71 -0.37
N THR A 124 -1.61 -3.70 -0.63
CA THR A 124 -2.48 -3.73 -1.82
C THR A 124 -3.60 -2.71 -1.71
N GLY A 125 -4.13 -2.30 -2.87
CA GLY A 125 -5.17 -1.27 -2.97
C GLY A 125 -4.84 -0.21 -4.03
N THR A 126 -5.77 0.73 -4.24
CA THR A 126 -5.59 1.85 -5.16
C THR A 126 -5.28 3.10 -4.36
N PHE A 127 -4.12 3.71 -4.59
CA PHE A 127 -3.65 4.89 -3.85
C PHE A 127 -3.56 6.09 -4.79
N GLY A 128 -4.38 7.11 -4.53
CA GLY A 128 -4.36 8.32 -5.34
C GLY A 128 -3.29 9.30 -4.86
N PHE A 129 -2.74 10.04 -5.81
CA PHE A 129 -1.79 11.13 -5.56
C PHE A 129 -2.17 12.38 -6.32
N ALA A 130 -1.71 13.52 -5.81
CA ALA A 130 -1.76 14.80 -6.52
C ALA A 130 -0.66 15.75 -6.09
N CYS A 131 -0.47 16.81 -6.87
CA CYS A 131 0.26 17.99 -6.43
C CYS A 131 -0.61 18.79 -5.46
N LYS A 132 -0.04 19.21 -4.32
CA LYS A 132 -0.78 19.97 -3.28
C LYS A 132 -1.18 21.38 -3.73
N VAL A 133 -0.52 21.94 -4.75
CA VAL A 133 -0.76 23.32 -5.22
C VAL A 133 -1.27 23.41 -6.66
N HIS A 134 -1.13 22.34 -7.45
CA HIS A 134 -1.62 22.26 -8.83
C HIS A 134 -2.63 21.10 -8.96
N PRO A 135 -3.94 21.34 -8.75
CA PRO A 135 -4.94 20.27 -8.64
C PRO A 135 -5.05 19.38 -9.87
N ALA A 136 -4.63 19.84 -11.05
CA ALA A 136 -4.67 19.05 -12.29
C ALA A 136 -3.57 17.97 -12.38
N MET A 137 -2.50 18.09 -11.59
CA MET A 137 -1.43 17.08 -11.53
C MET A 137 -1.86 15.97 -10.58
N LEU A 138 -2.57 14.97 -11.10
CA LEU A 138 -3.20 13.91 -10.32
C LEU A 138 -3.13 12.54 -11.03
N GLY A 139 -3.13 11.48 -10.23
CA GLY A 139 -3.14 10.11 -10.73
C GLY A 139 -3.40 9.09 -9.62
N ALA A 140 -3.23 7.82 -9.93
CA ALA A 140 -3.41 6.72 -8.98
C ALA A 140 -2.50 5.53 -9.29
N ILE A 141 -2.07 4.85 -8.22
CA ILE A 141 -1.31 3.61 -8.31
C ILE A 141 -2.20 2.49 -7.79
N GLN A 142 -2.48 1.49 -8.64
CA GLN A 142 -3.12 0.25 -8.24
C GLN A 142 -2.05 -0.75 -7.83
N VAL A 143 -2.15 -1.26 -6.61
CA VAL A 143 -1.20 -2.20 -6.04
C VAL A 143 -1.87 -3.56 -5.91
N ILE A 144 -1.38 -4.52 -6.68
CA ILE A 144 -1.76 -5.92 -6.63
C ILE A 144 -0.76 -6.72 -5.78
N GLU A 145 -1.05 -7.99 -5.51
CA GLU A 145 -0.11 -8.88 -4.81
C GLU A 145 1.18 -9.15 -5.60
#